data_AF-A0A969BJ25-F1
#
_entry.id   AF-A0A969BJ25-F1
#
_cell.length_a   1.000
_cell.length_b   1.000
_cell.length_c   1.000
_cell.angle_alpha   90.00
_cell.angle_beta   90.00
_cell.angle_gamma   90.00
#
_symmetry.space_group_name_H-M   'P 1'
#
loop_
_entity.id
_entity.type
_entity.pdbx_description
1 polymer ?
#
loop_
_entity_poly.entity_id
_entity_poly.type
_entity_poly.pdbx_seq_one_letter_code
_entity_poly.pdbx_strand_id
1 'polypeptide(L)'
;MSTTPKTIKYSPEQLRQEFNELFDNFLRGYQTATIFQFLGKDLLNKIISQTNQIQQKLDQECSIVFIGDFKRGKSTLINALLQIPVVTTDITPETITINEIQYGSSLKINICLQDGGYINLEPEELKAEKLSPIVAQYRDRISHLLN
;
A
#
# COMPACT_ATOMS: atom_id res chain seq x y z
N MET A 1 -30.41 11.76 17.27
CA MET A 1 -30.10 11.86 15.83
C MET A 1 -28.61 12.15 15.70
N SER A 2 -27.80 11.16 15.32
CA SER A 2 -26.35 11.30 15.17
C SER A 2 -26.04 11.84 13.76
N THR A 3 -25.60 13.07 13.66
CA THR A 3 -25.16 13.68 12.39
C THR A 3 -23.73 13.24 12.11
N THR A 4 -23.54 12.23 11.27
CA THR A 4 -22.21 11.92 10.72
C THR A 4 -21.67 13.16 9.99
N PRO A 5 -20.46 13.64 10.31
CA PRO A 5 -19.88 14.79 9.63
C PRO A 5 -19.77 14.50 8.13
N LYS A 6 -20.18 15.46 7.30
CA LYS A 6 -20.01 15.36 5.84
C LYS A 6 -18.52 15.47 5.53
N THR A 7 -17.85 14.35 5.37
CA THR A 7 -16.44 14.30 4.97
C THR A 7 -16.35 14.43 3.46
N ILE A 8 -15.54 15.37 2.96
CA ILE A 8 -15.19 15.43 1.55
C ILE A 8 -14.29 14.23 1.27
N LYS A 9 -14.75 13.31 0.41
CA LYS A 9 -13.96 12.17 -0.06
C LYS A 9 -13.57 12.45 -1.49
N TYR A 10 -12.28 12.50 -1.76
CA TYR A 10 -11.75 12.53 -3.11
C TYR A 10 -11.40 11.10 -3.50
N SER A 11 -11.80 10.66 -4.69
CA SER A 11 -11.33 9.36 -5.20
C SER A 11 -9.82 9.48 -5.50
N PRO A 12 -8.99 8.52 -5.09
CA PRO A 12 -7.56 8.50 -5.43
C PRO A 12 -7.34 8.58 -6.94
N GLU A 13 -8.20 7.93 -7.72
CA GLU A 13 -8.18 7.95 -9.19
C GLU A 13 -8.45 9.36 -9.72
N GLN A 14 -9.43 10.06 -9.15
CA GLN A 14 -9.75 11.44 -9.51
C GLN A 14 -8.60 12.40 -9.16
N LEU A 15 -8.04 12.30 -7.95
CA LEU A 15 -6.88 13.12 -7.55
C LEU A 15 -5.68 12.90 -8.46
N ARG A 16 -5.44 11.64 -8.84
CA ARG A 16 -4.36 11.27 -9.76
C ARG A 16 -4.61 11.84 -11.16
N GLN A 17 -5.85 11.77 -11.64
CA GLN A 17 -6.22 12.37 -12.92
C GLN A 17 -6.05 13.89 -12.91
N GLU A 18 -6.58 14.58 -11.90
CA GLU A 18 -6.44 16.05 -11.75
C GLU A 18 -4.97 16.46 -11.65
N PHE A 19 -4.18 15.72 -10.88
CA PHE A 19 -2.73 15.96 -10.78
C PHE A 19 -2.06 15.81 -12.15
N ASN A 20 -2.34 14.73 -12.87
CA ASN A 20 -1.78 14.50 -14.20
C ASN A 20 -2.19 15.58 -15.21
N GLU A 21 -3.46 16.03 -15.19
CA GLU A 21 -3.93 17.11 -16.06
C GLU A 21 -3.25 18.45 -15.75
N LEU A 22 -3.13 18.81 -14.47
CA LEU A 22 -2.41 20.01 -14.03
C LEU A 22 -0.94 19.94 -14.47
N PHE A 23 -0.37 18.76 -14.39
CA PHE A 23 1.01 18.50 -14.74
C PHE A 23 1.28 18.54 -16.24
N ASP A 24 0.39 17.97 -17.06
CA ASP A 24 0.45 18.09 -18.53
C ASP A 24 0.28 19.54 -18.98
N ASN A 25 -0.60 20.29 -18.31
CA ASN A 25 -0.78 21.73 -18.56
C ASN A 25 0.48 22.52 -18.20
N PHE A 26 1.12 22.20 -17.07
CA PHE A 26 2.39 22.75 -16.68
C PHE A 26 3.43 22.51 -17.78
N LEU A 27 3.67 21.25 -18.18
CA LEU A 27 4.64 20.88 -19.22
C LEU A 27 4.36 21.54 -20.57
N ARG A 28 3.09 21.62 -21.01
CA ARG A 28 2.71 22.35 -22.23
C ARG A 28 3.07 23.83 -22.16
N GLY A 29 2.89 24.46 -21.00
CA GLY A 29 3.30 25.85 -20.76
C GLY A 29 4.80 26.08 -21.01
N TYR A 30 5.66 25.14 -20.62
CA TYR A 30 7.13 25.24 -20.80
C TYR A 30 7.59 25.11 -22.25
N GLN A 31 6.78 24.55 -23.15
CA GLN A 31 7.12 24.41 -24.56
C GLN A 31 6.97 25.72 -25.35
N THR A 32 6.46 26.78 -24.72
CA THR A 32 6.38 28.11 -25.34
C THR A 32 7.79 28.64 -25.61
N ALA A 33 8.04 29.11 -26.83
CA ALA A 33 9.36 29.55 -27.32
C ALA A 33 10.07 30.53 -26.36
N THR A 34 9.31 31.39 -25.69
CA THR A 34 9.79 32.37 -24.71
C THR A 34 10.46 31.74 -23.49
N ILE A 35 9.85 30.68 -22.93
CA ILE A 35 10.36 30.00 -21.74
C ILE A 35 11.57 29.15 -22.10
N PHE A 36 11.53 28.51 -23.26
CA PHE A 36 12.65 27.72 -23.77
C PHE A 36 13.92 28.56 -23.97
N GLN A 37 13.75 29.78 -24.48
CA GLN A 37 14.84 30.71 -24.74
C GLN A 37 15.45 31.30 -23.46
N PHE A 38 14.65 31.46 -22.40
CA PHE A 38 15.10 32.02 -21.11
C PHE A 38 15.73 30.99 -20.17
N LEU A 39 15.18 29.77 -20.07
CA LEU A 39 15.62 28.76 -19.10
C LEU A 39 16.79 27.91 -19.59
N GLY A 40 17.00 27.82 -20.91
CA GLY A 40 18.04 27.01 -21.51
C GLY A 40 17.74 25.51 -21.50
N LYS A 41 18.35 24.77 -22.45
CA LYS A 41 18.10 23.33 -22.66
C LYS A 41 18.40 22.46 -21.44
N ASP A 42 19.43 22.78 -20.67
CA ASP A 42 19.87 21.92 -19.55
C ASP A 42 18.88 21.94 -18.39
N LEU A 43 18.35 23.12 -18.05
CA LEU A 43 17.34 23.24 -17.00
C LEU A 43 16.03 22.56 -17.41
N LEU A 44 15.65 22.67 -18.68
CA LEU A 44 14.47 21.99 -19.23
C LEU A 44 14.61 20.46 -19.16
N ASN A 45 15.74 19.93 -19.59
CA ASN A 45 16.01 18.50 -19.51
C ASN A 45 15.97 18.01 -18.04
N LYS A 46 16.48 18.83 -17.11
CA LYS A 46 16.43 18.53 -15.68
C LYS A 46 15.00 18.51 -15.15
N ILE A 47 14.18 19.51 -15.49
CA ILE A 47 12.76 19.57 -15.10
C ILE A 47 12.02 18.34 -15.65
N ILE A 48 12.13 18.05 -16.95
CA ILE A 48 11.49 16.89 -17.58
C ILE A 48 11.93 15.58 -16.92
N SER A 49 13.23 15.42 -16.62
CA SER A 49 13.73 14.23 -15.94
C SER A 49 13.17 14.08 -14.53
N GLN A 50 13.12 15.16 -13.74
CA GLN A 50 12.55 15.14 -12.39
C GLN A 50 11.05 14.85 -12.43
N THR A 51 10.38 15.43 -13.41
CA THR A 51 8.97 15.24 -13.73
C THR A 51 8.66 13.76 -13.99
N ASN A 52 9.43 13.10 -14.87
CA ASN A 52 9.24 11.68 -15.16
C ASN A 52 9.49 10.80 -13.93
N GLN A 53 10.45 11.16 -13.07
CA GLN A 53 10.71 10.45 -11.82
C GLN A 53 9.55 10.56 -10.83
N ILE A 54 8.88 11.72 -10.76
CA ILE A 54 7.72 11.92 -9.89
C ILE A 54 6.55 11.05 -10.37
N GLN A 55 6.24 11.05 -11.67
CA GLN A 55 5.20 10.18 -12.23
C GLN A 55 5.50 8.71 -11.95
N GLN A 56 6.74 8.26 -12.19
CA GLN A 56 7.14 6.87 -11.88
C GLN A 56 6.97 6.51 -10.40
N LYS A 57 7.23 7.43 -9.48
CA LYS A 57 7.01 7.20 -8.05
C LYS A 57 5.53 7.16 -7.66
N LEU A 58 4.69 7.96 -8.30
CA LEU A 58 3.24 7.93 -8.09
C LEU A 58 2.60 6.65 -8.62
N ASP A 59 3.24 5.98 -9.58
CA ASP A 59 2.82 4.70 -10.13
C ASP A 59 3.28 3.50 -9.29
N GLN A 60 4.19 3.70 -8.34
CA GLN A 60 4.71 2.64 -7.46
C GLN A 60 3.78 2.39 -6.27
N GLU A 61 3.76 1.14 -5.81
CA GLU A 61 3.04 0.75 -4.60
C GLU A 61 3.66 1.44 -3.37
N CYS A 62 2.82 2.13 -2.60
CA CYS A 62 3.24 2.75 -1.35
C CYS A 62 3.17 1.72 -0.22
N SER A 63 4.32 1.20 0.19
CA SER A 63 4.43 0.28 1.32
C SER A 63 4.65 1.03 2.64
N ILE A 64 3.79 0.78 3.63
CA ILE A 64 3.93 1.32 4.99
C ILE A 64 4.25 0.18 5.94
N VAL A 65 5.42 0.23 6.58
CA VAL A 65 5.87 -0.81 7.51
C VAL A 65 5.60 -0.38 8.96
N PHE A 66 4.86 -1.19 9.69
CA PHE A 66 4.58 -0.98 11.11
C PHE A 66 5.50 -1.84 11.99
N ILE A 67 6.40 -1.21 12.75
CA ILE A 67 7.38 -1.89 13.62
C ILE A 67 7.11 -1.54 15.09
N GLY A 68 7.26 -2.51 15.99
CA GLY A 68 7.31 -2.28 17.44
C GLY A 68 6.92 -3.53 18.23
N ASP A 69 7.09 -3.51 19.56
CA ASP A 69 6.85 -4.70 20.39
C ASP A 69 5.40 -5.19 20.36
N PHE A 70 5.21 -6.50 20.48
CA PHE A 70 3.89 -7.14 20.51
C PHE A 70 2.93 -6.45 21.49
N LYS A 71 1.65 -6.36 21.12
CA LYS A 71 0.53 -5.83 21.94
C LYS A 71 0.55 -4.33 22.30
N ARG A 72 1.35 -3.49 21.64
CA ARG A 72 1.35 -2.02 21.84
C ARG A 72 0.31 -1.22 21.01
N GLY A 73 -0.77 -1.85 20.54
CA GLY A 73 -1.84 -1.13 19.80
C GLY A 73 -1.60 -0.91 18.30
N LYS A 74 -0.61 -1.58 17.69
CA LYS A 74 -0.37 -1.51 16.22
C LYS A 74 -1.58 -1.96 15.41
N SER A 75 -2.20 -3.09 15.76
CA SER A 75 -3.41 -3.58 15.09
C SER A 75 -4.57 -2.60 15.22
N THR A 76 -4.70 -1.93 16.37
CA THR A 76 -5.69 -0.86 16.57
C THR A 76 -5.42 0.34 15.65
N LEU A 77 -4.16 0.75 15.50
CA LEU A 77 -3.77 1.83 14.58
C LEU A 77 -4.03 1.46 13.12
N ILE A 78 -3.69 0.24 12.71
CA ILE A 78 -3.96 -0.25 11.34
C ILE A 78 -5.46 -0.28 11.06
N ASN A 79 -6.26 -0.81 11.98
CA ASN A 79 -7.73 -0.85 11.84
C ASN A 79 -8.33 0.57 11.82
N ALA A 80 -7.78 1.52 12.59
CA ALA A 80 -8.21 2.91 12.55
C ALA A 80 -7.83 3.61 11.23
N LEU A 81 -6.64 3.31 10.68
CA LEU A 81 -6.16 3.86 9.42
C LEU A 81 -6.94 3.31 8.22
N LEU A 82 -7.24 2.00 8.23
CA LEU A 82 -8.02 1.34 7.18
C LEU A 82 -9.53 1.60 7.34
N GLN A 83 -9.99 2.01 8.53
CA GLN A 83 -11.41 2.15 8.90
C GLN A 83 -12.23 0.86 8.76
N ILE A 84 -11.55 -0.28 8.63
CA ILE A 84 -12.12 -1.62 8.57
C ILE A 84 -11.35 -2.52 9.55
N PRO A 85 -12.02 -3.45 10.26
CA PRO A 85 -11.39 -4.34 11.21
C PRO A 85 -10.68 -5.49 10.47
N VAL A 86 -9.64 -5.17 9.70
CA VAL A 86 -8.91 -6.14 8.85
C VAL A 86 -7.89 -6.93 9.65
N VAL A 87 -7.22 -6.30 10.62
CA VAL A 87 -6.25 -6.98 11.47
C VAL A 87 -6.98 -7.56 12.66
N THR A 88 -7.06 -8.88 12.71
CA THR A 88 -7.51 -9.62 13.88
C THR A 88 -6.65 -9.21 15.08
N THR A 89 -7.28 -8.67 16.13
CA THR A 89 -6.61 -8.30 17.38
C THR A 89 -6.14 -9.53 18.15
N ASP A 90 -6.63 -10.71 17.80
CA ASP A 90 -6.33 -12.01 18.40
C ASP A 90 -5.20 -12.74 17.68
N ILE A 91 -4.07 -12.05 17.52
CA ILE A 91 -2.82 -12.73 17.16
C ILE A 91 -2.23 -13.21 18.48
N THR A 92 -2.48 -14.49 18.83
CA THR A 92 -1.73 -15.13 19.91
C THR A 92 -0.25 -15.10 19.54
N PRO A 93 0.61 -14.57 20.42
CA PRO A 93 2.00 -14.35 20.11
C PRO A 93 2.73 -15.67 20.27
N GLU A 94 3.21 -16.30 19.19
CA GLU A 94 4.31 -17.26 19.37
C GLU A 94 5.11 -17.63 18.12
N THR A 95 4.72 -17.23 16.90
CA THR A 95 5.63 -17.39 15.76
C THR A 95 5.53 -16.21 14.79
N ILE A 96 6.62 -15.44 14.73
CA ILE A 96 6.82 -14.22 13.95
C ILE A 96 6.68 -14.52 12.46
N THR A 97 5.47 -14.38 11.91
CA THR A 97 5.31 -14.31 10.45
C THR A 97 5.00 -12.86 10.09
N ILE A 98 5.73 -12.31 9.13
CA ILE A 98 5.46 -10.96 8.60
C ILE A 98 4.05 -11.01 8.00
N ASN A 99 3.19 -10.06 8.37
CA ASN A 99 1.88 -9.90 7.77
C ASN A 99 1.94 -8.71 6.81
N GLU A 100 1.62 -8.95 5.56
CA GLU A 100 1.49 -7.96 4.51
C GLU A 100 0.00 -7.80 4.19
N ILE A 101 -0.46 -6.56 4.05
CA ILE A 101 -1.85 -6.25 3.70
C ILE A 101 -1.83 -5.47 2.40
N GLN A 102 -2.52 -5.98 1.38
CA GLN A 102 -2.59 -5.33 0.07
C GLN A 102 -4.04 -5.00 -0.30
N TYR A 103 -4.22 -3.93 -1.07
CA TYR A 103 -5.53 -3.64 -1.63
C TYR A 103 -5.86 -4.62 -2.76
N GLY A 104 -7.03 -5.24 -2.68
CA GLY A 104 -7.53 -6.14 -3.71
C GLY A 104 -9.03 -5.95 -3.96
N SER A 105 -9.50 -6.34 -5.14
CA SER A 105 -10.92 -6.32 -5.51
C SER A 105 -11.75 -7.37 -4.77
N SER A 106 -11.09 -8.37 -4.18
CA SER A 106 -11.67 -9.47 -3.41
C SER A 106 -10.76 -9.83 -2.25
N LEU A 107 -11.31 -10.21 -1.10
CA LEU A 107 -10.54 -10.75 0.02
C LEU A 107 -9.79 -12.02 -0.41
N LYS A 108 -8.48 -12.04 -0.21
CA LYS A 108 -7.60 -13.19 -0.46
C LYS A 108 -6.59 -13.28 0.67
N ILE A 109 -6.44 -14.46 1.24
CA ILE A 109 -5.53 -14.70 2.36
C ILE A 109 -4.57 -15.79 1.91
N ASN A 110 -3.27 -15.51 1.87
CA ASN A 110 -2.27 -16.43 1.37
C ASN A 110 -1.11 -16.56 2.34
N ILE A 111 -0.61 -17.77 2.54
CA ILE A 111 0.74 -18.01 3.09
C ILE A 111 1.71 -18.04 1.92
N CYS A 112 2.64 -17.10 1.86
CA CYS A 112 3.72 -17.10 0.87
C CYS A 112 4.89 -17.92 1.41
N LEU A 113 5.47 -18.76 0.54
CA LEU A 113 6.62 -19.59 0.81
C LEU A 113 7.89 -18.99 0.17
N GLN A 114 9.05 -19.30 0.72
CA GLN A 114 10.37 -18.79 0.31
C GLN A 114 10.74 -19.16 -1.13
N ASP A 115 10.17 -20.23 -1.67
CA ASP A 115 10.36 -20.69 -3.04
C ASP A 115 9.36 -20.07 -4.03
N GLY A 116 8.54 -19.11 -3.57
CA GLY A 116 7.52 -18.44 -4.38
C GLY A 116 6.19 -19.19 -4.46
N GLY A 117 6.07 -20.35 -3.81
CA GLY A 117 4.79 -21.04 -3.65
C GLY A 117 3.85 -20.27 -2.73
N TYR A 118 2.55 -20.51 -2.84
CA TYR A 118 1.56 -19.95 -1.91
C TYR A 118 0.49 -20.96 -1.52
N ILE A 119 -0.05 -20.80 -0.32
CA ILE A 119 -1.16 -21.57 0.21
C ILE A 119 -2.33 -20.61 0.43
N ASN A 120 -3.43 -20.80 -0.30
CA ASN A 120 -4.65 -20.03 -0.06
C ASN A 120 -5.29 -20.48 1.26
N LEU A 121 -5.77 -19.52 2.04
CA LEU A 121 -6.49 -19.74 3.28
C LEU A 121 -7.90 -19.14 3.21
N GLU A 122 -8.83 -19.79 3.88
CA GLU A 122 -10.15 -19.22 4.16
C GLU A 122 -10.09 -18.34 5.43
N PRO A 123 -11.01 -17.36 5.59
CA PRO A 123 -11.03 -16.48 6.76
C PRO A 123 -11.11 -17.23 8.10
N GLU A 124 -11.76 -18.39 8.16
CA GLU A 124 -11.83 -19.21 9.37
C GLU A 124 -10.48 -19.83 9.75
N GLU A 125 -9.57 -20.01 8.79
CA GLU A 125 -8.26 -20.63 8.97
C GLU A 125 -7.21 -19.67 9.53
N LEU A 126 -7.48 -18.35 9.54
CA LEU A 126 -6.68 -17.34 10.22
C LEU A 126 -6.68 -17.49 11.76
N LYS A 127 -7.62 -18.25 12.33
CA LYS A 127 -7.67 -18.48 13.77
C LYS A 127 -6.48 -19.32 14.21
N ALA A 128 -5.86 -18.94 15.33
CA ALA A 128 -4.64 -19.57 15.84
C ALA A 128 -4.70 -21.11 15.91
N GLU A 129 -5.84 -21.68 16.28
CA GLU A 129 -6.06 -23.13 16.37
C GLU A 129 -5.90 -23.86 15.03
N LYS A 130 -6.32 -23.23 13.93
CA LYS A 130 -6.23 -23.77 12.57
C LYS A 130 -4.95 -23.34 11.86
N LEU A 131 -4.45 -22.14 12.15
CA LEU A 131 -3.24 -21.61 11.53
C LEU A 131 -1.96 -22.29 12.06
N SER A 132 -1.89 -22.56 13.36
CA SER A 132 -0.71 -23.16 14.00
C SER A 132 -0.25 -24.49 13.36
N PRO A 133 -1.11 -25.48 13.09
CA PRO A 133 -0.69 -26.72 12.44
C PRO A 133 -0.18 -26.49 11.01
N ILE A 134 -0.78 -25.57 10.25
CA ILE A 134 -0.35 -25.23 8.88
C ILE A 134 1.04 -24.57 8.93
N VAL A 135 1.21 -23.58 9.81
CA VAL A 135 2.50 -22.90 9.98
C VAL A 135 3.58 -23.87 10.47
N ALA A 136 3.25 -24.79 11.38
CA ALA A 136 4.18 -25.82 11.86
C ALA A 136 4.60 -26.79 10.74
N GLN A 137 3.70 -27.13 9.82
CA GLN A 137 3.97 -28.02 8.69
C GLN A 137 4.94 -27.39 7.67
N TYR A 138 4.89 -26.07 7.48
CA TYR A 138 5.69 -25.35 6.48
C TYR A 138 6.71 -24.39 7.09
N ARG A 139 7.01 -24.53 8.39
CA ARG A 139 7.74 -23.54 9.21
C ARG A 139 9.03 -23.04 8.57
N ASP A 140 9.81 -23.94 7.98
CA ASP A 140 11.12 -23.62 7.39
C ASP A 140 11.02 -22.97 6.00
N ARG A 141 9.82 -22.96 5.41
CA ARG A 141 9.56 -22.45 4.07
C ARG A 141 8.69 -21.22 4.05
N ILE A 142 8.13 -20.73 5.15
CA ILE A 142 7.25 -19.55 5.13
C ILE A 142 8.08 -18.27 5.01
N SER A 143 7.68 -17.38 4.10
CA SER A 143 8.23 -16.03 3.98
C SER A 143 7.39 -15.00 4.73
N HIS A 144 6.08 -14.96 4.45
CA HIS A 144 5.13 -13.99 5.01
C HIS A 144 3.68 -14.45 4.76
N LEU A 145 2.73 -13.87 5.49
CA LEU A 145 1.29 -13.96 5.23
C LEU A 145 0.86 -12.71 4.46
N LEU A 146 0.04 -12.89 3.43
CA LEU A 146 -0.52 -11.82 2.60
C LEU A 146 -2.04 -11.82 2.76
N ASN A 147 -2.60 -10.71 3.24
CA ASN A 147 -4.02 -10.53 3.55
C ASN A 147 -4.67 -9.39 2.77
#